data_AF-A0A5C3NNF8-F1
#
_entry.id   AF-A0A5C3NNF8-F1
#
_cell.length_a   1.000
_cell.length_b   1.000
_cell.length_c   1.000
_cell.angle_alpha   90.00
_cell.angle_beta   90.00
_cell.angle_gamma   90.00
#
_symmetry.space_group_name_H-M   'P 1'
#
loop_
_entity.id
_entity.type
_entity.pdbx_description
1 polymer ?
#
loop_
_entity_poly.entity_id
_entity_poly.type
_entity_poly.pdbx_seq_one_letter_code
_entity_poly.pdbx_strand_id
1 'polypeptide(L)'
;MFQSVQKVFERNTELLCSDKSRADKARSMMTKMVNSLTAASEIGGPMAAMYLLKHPDHYTGHKFRACYWRGYVLEVMRSWDDSKNIAEDGKATVVVALDEQSNNGRKRIVPISPVLDYMWRPAEYEDVCVYDWIRLNHKKPMSASRRKHAKPQKYIAPDDDSEFENDYAEEESEDELLLTTKAAEIFEKEVVEAEIIQAKVSPPAKRSPKYHTFMANHPQATTHEVRMMEELEGFVPNFIGGPLPRKDAGSREEYCMTMLTLFKPWRSGKDLRVNKDTMWNDVFDAHSFSERQTEIMKFFHIKYECNDARDDYSAMRRQAGKGGDNPLYM
;
A
#
# COMPACT_ATOMS: atom_id res chain seq x y z
N MET A 1 -26.00 -7.75 -0.35
CA MET A 1 -26.57 -6.95 0.76
C MET A 1 -27.39 -5.77 0.26
N PHE A 2 -26.79 -4.78 -0.44
CA PHE A 2 -27.49 -3.59 -0.94
C PHE A 2 -28.71 -3.88 -1.83
N GLN A 3 -28.60 -4.83 -2.76
CA GLN A 3 -29.74 -5.25 -3.59
C GLN A 3 -30.91 -5.83 -2.79
N SER A 4 -30.65 -6.51 -1.67
CA SER A 4 -31.69 -7.06 -0.79
C SER A 4 -32.41 -5.94 -0.04
N VAL A 5 -31.68 -4.93 0.42
CA VAL A 5 -32.26 -3.74 1.07
C VAL A 5 -33.11 -2.94 0.08
N GLN A 6 -32.60 -2.73 -1.14
CA GLN A 6 -33.32 -2.04 -2.22
C GLN A 6 -34.65 -2.74 -2.55
N LYS A 7 -34.63 -4.07 -2.71
CA LYS A 7 -35.85 -4.87 -2.95
C LYS A 7 -36.89 -4.74 -1.83
N VAL A 8 -36.46 -4.58 -0.57
CA VAL A 8 -37.38 -4.39 0.56
C VAL A 8 -38.00 -3.00 0.52
N PHE A 9 -37.27 -1.96 0.09
CA PHE A 9 -37.83 -0.63 -0.13
C PHE A 9 -38.85 -0.59 -1.27
N GLU A 10 -38.51 -1.17 -2.42
CA GLU A 10 -39.39 -1.20 -3.61
C GLU A 10 -40.70 -1.95 -3.36
N ARG A 11 -40.66 -3.05 -2.59
CA ARG A 11 -41.85 -3.84 -2.26
C ARG A 11 -42.75 -3.24 -1.17
N ASN A 12 -42.28 -2.25 -0.41
CA ASN A 12 -43.02 -1.69 0.73
C ASN A 12 -43.30 -0.19 0.57
N THR A 13 -43.36 0.30 -0.67
CA THR A 13 -43.70 1.71 -1.01
C THR A 13 -45.04 2.14 -0.44
N GLU A 14 -46.06 1.27 -0.47
CA GLU A 14 -47.38 1.54 0.12
C GLU A 14 -47.32 1.71 1.65
N LEU A 15 -46.43 0.98 2.33
CA LEU A 15 -46.22 1.13 3.77
C LEU A 15 -45.60 2.49 4.11
N LEU A 16 -44.70 2.98 3.24
CA LEU A 16 -44.08 4.30 3.38
C LEU A 16 -45.10 5.42 3.16
N CYS A 17 -46.04 5.23 2.23
CA CYS A 17 -47.14 6.15 1.93
C CYS A 17 -48.34 6.08 2.92
N SER A 18 -48.37 5.12 3.84
CA SER A 18 -49.48 4.98 4.81
C SER A 18 -49.51 6.10 5.86
N ASP A 19 -50.65 6.35 6.51
CA ASP A 19 -50.76 7.38 7.58
C ASP A 19 -50.19 6.96 8.95
N LYS A 20 -49.42 5.87 9.01
CA LYS A 20 -48.83 5.39 10.26
C LYS A 20 -47.76 6.34 10.79
N SER A 21 -47.57 6.33 12.11
CA SER A 21 -46.47 7.03 12.77
C SER A 21 -45.13 6.64 12.16
N ARG A 22 -44.25 7.65 11.98
CA ARG A 22 -42.91 7.48 11.42
C ARG A 22 -42.10 6.40 12.16
N ALA A 23 -42.29 6.29 13.47
CA ALA A 23 -41.61 5.30 14.31
C ALA A 23 -42.03 3.86 13.97
N ASP A 24 -43.32 3.64 13.72
CA ASP A 24 -43.85 2.31 13.41
C ASP A 24 -43.49 1.88 11.98
N LYS A 25 -43.44 2.84 11.04
CA LYS A 25 -42.92 2.61 9.68
C LYS A 25 -41.44 2.19 9.72
N ALA A 26 -40.61 2.92 10.45
CA ALA A 26 -39.19 2.63 10.57
C ALA A 26 -38.95 1.25 11.20
N ARG A 27 -39.66 0.92 12.29
CA ARG A 27 -39.56 -0.39 12.94
C ARG A 27 -39.95 -1.53 11.99
N SER A 28 -41.07 -1.38 11.29
CA SER A 28 -41.54 -2.40 10.33
C SER A 28 -40.56 -2.59 9.16
N MET A 29 -39.99 -1.50 8.64
CA MET A 29 -39.00 -1.54 7.56
C MET A 29 -37.69 -2.21 8.00
N MET A 30 -37.16 -1.85 9.17
CA MET A 30 -35.94 -2.48 9.70
C MET A 30 -36.13 -3.98 9.93
N THR A 31 -37.25 -4.40 10.52
CA THR A 31 -37.53 -5.83 10.72
C THR A 31 -37.60 -6.60 9.41
N LYS A 32 -38.22 -6.02 8.37
CA LYS A 32 -38.29 -6.65 7.03
C LYS A 32 -36.94 -6.72 6.34
N MET A 33 -36.10 -5.70 6.48
CA MET A 33 -34.72 -5.72 5.97
C MET A 33 -33.88 -6.78 6.66
N VAL A 34 -33.92 -6.83 8.00
CA VAL A 34 -33.19 -7.84 8.78
C VAL A 34 -33.65 -9.24 8.40
N ASN A 35 -34.96 -9.50 8.34
CA ASN A 35 -35.47 -10.82 7.93
C ASN A 35 -35.06 -11.20 6.51
N SER A 36 -35.07 -10.26 5.57
CA SER A 36 -34.61 -10.50 4.20
C SER A 36 -33.10 -10.72 4.11
N LEU A 37 -32.31 -10.04 4.94
CA LEU A 37 -30.87 -10.22 5.01
C LEU A 37 -30.50 -11.56 5.65
N THR A 38 -31.20 -11.96 6.71
CA THR A 38 -31.02 -13.26 7.36
C THR A 38 -31.40 -14.41 6.41
N ALA A 39 -32.48 -14.27 5.65
CA ALA A 39 -32.87 -15.27 4.65
C ALA A 39 -31.91 -15.33 3.45
N ALA A 40 -31.26 -14.21 3.09
CA ALA A 40 -30.25 -14.17 2.04
C ALA A 40 -28.84 -14.56 2.54
N SER A 41 -28.65 -14.58 3.86
CA SER A 41 -27.42 -15.04 4.51
C SER A 41 -27.46 -16.56 4.70
N GLU A 42 -27.65 -17.28 3.60
CA GLU A 42 -27.38 -18.71 3.60
C GLU A 42 -25.86 -18.90 3.63
N ILE A 43 -25.35 -19.32 4.77
CA ILE A 43 -23.98 -19.84 4.86
C ILE A 43 -24.01 -21.18 4.12
N GLY A 44 -23.32 -21.26 2.99
CA GLY A 44 -23.25 -22.51 2.24
C GLY A 44 -22.77 -23.64 3.15
N GLY A 45 -23.38 -24.83 3.03
CA GLY A 45 -22.99 -26.00 3.84
C GLY A 45 -21.47 -26.24 3.94
N PRO A 46 -20.69 -26.07 2.86
CA PRO A 46 -19.22 -26.13 2.92
C PRO A 46 -18.58 -25.07 3.82
N MET A 47 -19.08 -23.83 3.81
CA MET A 47 -18.59 -22.75 4.67
C MET A 47 -18.94 -23.00 6.14
N ALA A 48 -20.15 -23.50 6.44
CA ALA A 48 -20.54 -23.90 7.78
C ALA A 48 -19.69 -25.08 8.30
N ALA A 49 -19.41 -26.07 7.45
CA ALA A 49 -18.53 -27.18 7.79
C ALA A 49 -17.09 -26.71 8.06
N MET A 50 -16.54 -25.81 7.24
CA MET A 50 -15.21 -25.21 7.47
C MET A 50 -15.14 -24.47 8.81
N TYR A 51 -16.17 -23.69 9.14
CA TYR A 51 -16.24 -22.95 10.39
C TYR A 51 -16.33 -23.88 11.61
N LEU A 52 -17.14 -24.95 11.53
CA LEU A 52 -17.25 -25.98 12.57
C LEU A 52 -15.94 -26.75 12.77
N LEU A 53 -15.19 -26.98 11.68
CA LEU A 53 -13.87 -27.61 11.69
C LEU A 53 -12.74 -26.65 12.13
N LYS A 54 -13.06 -25.38 12.40
CA LYS A 54 -12.09 -24.32 12.75
C LYS A 54 -10.99 -24.12 11.70
N HIS A 55 -11.32 -24.35 10.44
CA HIS A 55 -10.44 -24.00 9.35
C HIS A 55 -10.42 -22.48 9.15
N PRO A 56 -9.25 -21.87 8.85
CA PRO A 56 -9.18 -20.45 8.54
C PRO A 56 -9.92 -20.16 7.23
N ASP A 57 -10.72 -19.09 7.20
CA ASP A 57 -11.46 -18.64 6.00
C ASP A 57 -10.53 -18.08 4.91
N HIS A 58 -9.27 -17.80 5.26
CA HIS A 58 -8.31 -17.19 4.36
C HIS A 58 -7.11 -18.11 4.14
N TYR A 59 -7.02 -18.68 2.94
CA TYR A 59 -5.89 -19.48 2.48
C TYR A 59 -5.06 -18.65 1.49
N THR A 60 -4.00 -18.02 1.97
CA THR A 60 -3.02 -17.36 1.12
C THR A 60 -1.63 -17.91 1.41
N GLY A 61 -0.94 -18.36 0.35
CA GLY A 61 0.46 -18.80 0.47
C GLY A 61 1.42 -17.64 0.78
N HIS A 62 1.00 -16.40 0.47
CA HIS A 62 1.78 -15.19 0.69
C HIS A 62 0.90 -14.06 1.19
N LYS A 63 1.44 -13.23 2.08
CA LYS A 63 0.81 -11.99 2.54
C LYS A 63 1.30 -10.84 1.68
N PHE A 64 0.40 -9.96 1.26
CA PHE A 64 0.74 -8.79 0.45
C PHE A 64 0.84 -7.53 1.31
N ARG A 65 1.70 -6.59 0.92
CA ARG A 65 1.80 -5.27 1.56
C ARG A 65 1.84 -4.17 0.51
N ALA A 66 1.04 -3.12 0.70
CA ALA A 66 1.01 -1.98 -0.18
C ALA A 66 2.37 -1.27 -0.27
N CYS A 67 2.82 -0.97 -1.49
CA CYS A 67 4.07 -0.29 -1.81
C CYS A 67 3.78 0.92 -2.70
N TYR A 68 3.73 2.12 -2.12
CA TYR A 68 3.55 3.38 -2.85
C TYR A 68 4.88 3.84 -3.47
N TRP A 69 5.28 3.21 -4.57
CA TRP A 69 6.64 3.33 -5.11
C TRP A 69 6.99 4.73 -5.61
N ARG A 70 6.02 5.47 -6.16
CA ARG A 70 6.23 6.86 -6.63
C ARG A 70 6.75 7.76 -5.52
N GLY A 71 6.31 7.58 -4.27
CA GLY A 71 6.78 8.40 -3.15
C GLY A 71 8.29 8.28 -2.92
N TYR A 72 8.85 7.08 -3.08
CA TYR A 72 10.29 6.85 -2.96
C TYR A 72 11.06 7.49 -4.13
N VAL A 73 10.54 7.36 -5.35
CA VAL A 73 11.17 7.95 -6.55
C VAL A 73 11.14 9.48 -6.47
N LEU A 74 10.01 10.07 -6.06
CA LEU A 74 9.89 11.51 -5.89
C LEU A 74 10.87 12.07 -4.86
N GLU A 75 11.12 11.35 -3.76
CA GLU A 75 12.10 11.78 -2.76
C GLU A 75 13.54 11.74 -3.30
N VAL A 76 13.87 10.71 -4.11
CA VAL A 76 15.14 10.67 -4.83
C VAL A 76 15.26 11.84 -5.80
N MET A 77 14.18 12.14 -6.55
CA MET A 77 14.12 13.26 -7.48
C MET A 77 14.23 14.62 -6.78
N ARG A 78 13.68 14.78 -5.58
CA ARG A 78 13.77 16.02 -4.81
C ARG A 78 15.22 16.43 -4.52
N SER A 79 16.14 15.47 -4.53
CA SER A 79 17.58 15.73 -4.40
C SER A 79 18.21 16.35 -5.65
N TRP A 80 17.48 16.46 -6.77
CA TRP A 80 17.96 16.85 -8.10
C TRP A 80 16.99 17.76 -8.86
N ASP A 81 17.42 18.98 -9.21
CA ASP A 81 16.57 19.93 -9.95
C ASP A 81 16.18 19.48 -11.37
N ASP A 82 17.04 18.71 -12.03
CA ASP A 82 16.87 18.33 -13.44
C ASP A 82 15.79 17.26 -13.63
N SER A 83 15.32 16.65 -12.53
CA SER A 83 14.27 15.63 -12.51
C SER A 83 12.85 16.22 -12.38
N LYS A 84 12.70 17.55 -12.32
CA LYS A 84 11.40 18.24 -12.24
C LYS A 84 10.45 17.91 -13.40
N ASN A 85 10.98 17.68 -14.61
CA ASN A 85 10.18 17.36 -15.80
C ASN A 85 9.52 15.97 -15.76
N ILE A 86 9.95 15.08 -14.86
CA ILE A 86 9.34 13.74 -14.71
C ILE A 86 8.21 13.77 -13.66
N ALA A 87 8.09 14.88 -12.91
CA ALA A 87 7.22 15.02 -11.74
C ALA A 87 5.84 15.65 -12.03
N GLU A 88 5.54 16.08 -13.26
CA GLU A 88 4.26 16.76 -13.59
C GLU A 88 3.01 15.88 -13.36
N ASP A 89 3.16 14.55 -13.27
CA ASP A 89 2.04 13.61 -13.13
C ASP A 89 1.92 12.92 -11.75
N GLY A 90 2.72 13.33 -10.76
CA GLY A 90 2.87 12.59 -9.49
C GLY A 90 2.49 13.37 -8.24
N LYS A 91 1.20 13.45 -7.87
CA LYS A 91 0.81 13.88 -6.52
C LYS A 91 1.26 12.82 -5.50
N ALA A 92 2.24 13.15 -4.65
CA ALA A 92 2.64 12.30 -3.52
C ALA A 92 1.59 12.41 -2.40
N THR A 93 0.79 11.37 -2.19
CA THR A 93 -0.15 11.31 -1.06
C THR A 93 0.63 11.13 0.24
N VAL A 94 0.74 12.19 1.03
CA VAL A 94 1.28 12.11 2.40
C VAL A 94 0.10 11.79 3.32
N VAL A 95 0.12 10.62 3.96
CA VAL A 95 -0.84 10.30 5.01
C VAL A 95 -0.39 11.02 6.27
N VAL A 96 -1.33 11.73 6.89
CA VAL A 96 -1.05 12.55 8.06
C VAL A 96 -1.92 12.07 9.21
N ALA A 97 -1.30 11.72 10.33
CA ALA A 97 -2.03 11.34 11.53
C ALA A 97 -2.04 12.46 12.56
N LEU A 98 -3.17 12.59 13.24
CA LEU A 98 -3.29 13.42 14.42
C LEU A 98 -2.68 12.65 15.60
N ASP A 99 -1.63 13.20 16.17
CA ASP A 99 -1.09 12.75 17.44
C ASP A 99 -2.01 13.24 18.57
N GLU A 100 -2.88 12.35 19.00
CA GLU A 100 -3.82 12.56 20.11
C GLU A 100 -3.11 12.66 21.48
N GLN A 101 -1.80 12.35 21.57
CA GLN A 101 -1.07 12.29 22.84
C GLN A 101 -0.40 13.61 23.25
N SER A 102 -0.73 14.72 22.61
CA SER A 102 -0.31 16.04 23.06
C SER A 102 -1.03 16.42 24.35
N ASN A 103 -0.36 16.21 25.50
CA ASN A 103 -0.82 16.60 26.84
C ASN A 103 -1.18 18.09 27.01
N ASN A 104 -0.96 18.94 25.98
CA ASN A 104 -1.23 20.37 26.01
C ASN A 104 -2.43 20.82 25.15
N GLY A 105 -3.31 19.89 24.72
CA GLY A 105 -4.53 20.25 23.96
C GLY A 105 -4.30 20.74 22.53
N ARG A 106 -3.04 20.88 22.08
CA ARG A 106 -2.70 21.14 20.68
C ARG A 106 -2.52 19.82 19.95
N LYS A 107 -3.50 19.44 19.13
CA LYS A 107 -3.40 18.30 18.21
C LYS A 107 -2.16 18.47 17.35
N ARG A 108 -1.16 17.59 17.49
CA ARG A 108 0.07 17.65 16.70
C ARG A 108 -0.14 16.80 15.46
N ILE A 109 0.01 17.41 14.30
CA ILE A 109 -0.07 16.73 13.01
C ILE A 109 1.28 16.04 12.78
N VAL A 110 1.30 14.71 12.65
CA VAL A 110 2.51 13.91 12.39
C VAL A 110 2.37 13.22 11.03
N PRO A 111 3.30 13.46 10.09
CA PRO A 111 3.29 12.74 8.82
C PRO A 111 3.58 11.25 9.06
N ILE A 112 2.69 10.37 8.60
CA ILE A 112 2.92 8.93 8.48
C ILE A 112 3.34 8.69 7.02
N SER A 113 4.64 8.80 6.78
CA SER A 113 5.20 8.52 5.45
C SER A 113 6.06 7.26 5.50
N PRO A 114 5.69 6.18 4.78
CA PRO A 114 6.55 5.00 4.61
C PRO A 114 7.94 5.35 4.05
N VAL A 115 8.04 6.44 3.28
CA VAL A 115 9.31 6.94 2.75
C VAL A 115 10.22 7.43 3.87
N LEU A 116 9.67 8.18 4.84
CA LEU A 116 10.43 8.65 6.01
C LEU A 116 10.88 7.47 6.90
N ASP A 117 10.06 6.43 7.04
CA ASP A 117 10.42 5.22 7.78
C ASP A 117 11.68 4.56 7.17
N TYR A 118 11.79 4.53 5.83
CA TYR A 118 12.96 4.00 5.13
C TYR A 118 14.18 4.93 5.19
N MET A 119 14.02 6.23 4.93
CA MET A 119 15.13 7.20 4.95
C MET A 119 15.82 7.25 6.32
N TRP A 120 15.01 7.28 7.38
CA TRP A 120 15.46 7.37 8.76
C TRP A 120 15.52 6.00 9.46
N ARG A 121 15.61 4.93 8.67
CA ARG A 121 15.78 3.56 9.19
C ARG A 121 17.00 3.47 10.12
N PRO A 122 16.99 2.57 11.12
CA PRO A 122 18.12 2.35 12.01
C PRO A 122 19.44 2.12 11.25
N ALA A 123 20.57 2.52 11.84
CA ALA A 123 21.90 2.33 11.25
C ALA A 123 22.22 0.85 10.99
N GLU A 124 21.64 -0.06 11.78
CA GLU A 124 21.79 -1.52 11.60
C GLU A 124 21.17 -2.03 10.29
N TYR A 125 20.30 -1.25 9.65
CA TYR A 125 19.62 -1.61 8.40
C TYR A 125 20.03 -0.71 7.23
N GLU A 126 21.22 -0.10 7.29
CA GLU A 126 21.69 0.82 6.25
C GLU A 126 21.83 0.16 4.88
N ASP A 127 22.29 -1.09 4.82
CA ASP A 127 22.51 -1.80 3.56
C ASP A 127 21.24 -2.43 2.95
N VAL A 128 20.08 -2.21 3.57
CA VAL A 128 18.80 -2.76 3.10
C VAL A 128 18.22 -1.86 2.01
N CYS A 129 17.86 -2.44 0.86
CA CYS A 129 17.18 -1.73 -0.22
C CYS A 129 15.68 -1.49 0.09
N VAL A 130 15.03 -0.57 -0.63
CA VAL A 130 13.60 -0.26 -0.43
C VAL A 130 12.74 -1.51 -0.59
N TYR A 131 13.03 -2.35 -1.59
CA TYR A 131 12.26 -3.56 -1.85
C TYR A 131 12.29 -4.51 -0.64
N ASP A 132 13.47 -4.83 -0.11
CA ASP A 132 13.61 -5.73 1.04
C ASP A 132 13.12 -5.09 2.34
N TRP A 133 13.28 -3.78 2.48
CA TRP A 133 12.68 -3.04 3.59
C TRP A 133 11.17 -3.22 3.59
N ILE A 134 10.47 -3.00 2.48
CA ILE A 134 9.01 -3.14 2.40
C ILE A 134 8.57 -4.57 2.71
N ARG A 135 9.34 -5.56 2.26
CA ARG A 135 9.05 -6.98 2.47
C ARG A 135 9.18 -7.41 3.94
N LEU A 136 10.24 -6.97 4.60
CA LEU A 136 10.67 -7.55 5.87
C LEU A 136 10.50 -6.60 7.06
N ASN A 137 10.22 -5.31 6.84
CA ASN A 137 10.06 -4.40 7.97
C ASN A 137 8.82 -4.78 8.79
N HIS A 138 8.98 -4.76 10.11
CA HIS A 138 7.90 -4.89 11.06
C HIS A 138 7.99 -3.76 12.07
N LYS A 139 7.11 -2.79 11.91
CA LYS A 139 6.98 -1.61 12.77
C LYS A 139 5.91 -1.84 13.83
N LYS A 140 6.19 -1.43 15.07
CA LYS A 140 5.19 -1.46 16.15
C LYS A 140 5.34 -0.28 17.11
N PRO A 141 4.30 0.09 17.86
CA PRO A 141 4.42 1.08 18.92
C PRO A 141 5.35 0.57 20.03
N MET A 142 6.22 1.44 20.52
CA MET A 142 7.07 1.15 21.68
C MET A 142 6.25 0.97 22.96
N SER A 143 6.75 0.14 23.88
CA SER A 143 6.16 -0.02 25.21
C SER A 143 6.23 1.28 26.02
N ALA A 144 5.24 1.49 26.91
CA ALA A 144 5.16 2.68 27.76
C ALA A 144 6.43 2.91 28.62
N SER A 145 7.08 1.83 29.06
CA SER A 145 8.34 1.90 29.82
C SER A 145 9.50 2.45 28.97
N ARG A 146 9.60 2.00 27.71
CA ARG A 146 10.65 2.43 26.78
C ARG A 146 10.44 3.87 26.30
N ARG A 147 9.19 4.28 26.08
CA ARG A 147 8.82 5.66 25.72
C ARG A 147 9.26 6.69 26.77
N LYS A 148 9.20 6.36 28.06
CA LYS A 148 9.67 7.26 29.15
C LYS A 148 11.17 7.57 29.10
N HIS A 149 11.96 6.67 28.51
CA HIS A 149 13.42 6.82 28.41
C HIS A 149 13.86 7.37 27.04
N ALA A 150 12.94 7.47 26.08
CA ALA A 150 13.23 8.02 24.76
C ALA A 150 13.36 9.54 24.85
N LYS A 151 14.50 10.09 24.42
CA LYS A 151 14.71 11.54 24.34
C LYS A 151 14.01 12.07 23.09
N PRO A 152 12.94 12.87 23.19
CA PRO A 152 12.27 13.42 22.02
C PRO A 152 13.15 14.48 21.36
N GLN A 153 13.64 14.18 20.16
CA GLN A 153 14.18 15.19 19.26
C GLN A 153 13.07 15.61 18.30
N LYS A 154 12.87 16.93 18.15
CA LYS A 154 11.81 17.46 17.27
C LYS A 154 12.22 17.26 15.81
N TYR A 155 11.36 16.61 15.04
CA TYR A 155 11.40 16.71 13.58
C TYR A 155 11.23 18.18 13.19
N ILE A 156 12.16 18.70 12.39
CA ILE A 156 12.08 20.02 11.76
C ILE A 156 11.71 19.74 10.30
N ALA A 157 10.49 20.12 9.90
CA ALA A 157 10.11 20.05 8.50
C ALA A 157 11.02 20.99 7.69
N PRO A 158 11.48 20.62 6.49
CA PRO A 158 12.18 21.56 5.62
C PRO A 158 11.31 22.78 5.33
N ASP A 159 11.89 23.99 5.41
CA ASP A 159 11.23 25.21 4.94
C ASP A 159 10.99 25.08 3.44
N ASP A 160 9.73 24.99 3.04
CA ASP A 160 9.31 24.91 1.63
C ASP A 160 8.80 26.29 1.22
N ASP A 161 9.69 27.09 0.62
CA ASP A 161 9.40 28.43 0.09
C ASP A 161 8.67 28.40 -1.27
N SER A 162 8.09 27.27 -1.68
CA SER A 162 7.23 27.24 -2.86
C SER A 162 5.85 27.79 -2.51
N GLU A 163 5.52 28.99 -3.00
CA GLU A 163 4.14 29.49 -3.09
C GLU A 163 3.30 28.46 -3.89
N PHE A 164 2.54 27.64 -3.16
CA PHE A 164 1.62 26.67 -3.73
C PHE A 164 0.33 27.38 -4.09
N GLU A 165 0.07 27.60 -5.38
CA GLU A 165 -1.26 28.00 -5.85
C GLU A 165 -2.25 26.88 -5.54
N ASN A 166 -3.15 27.16 -4.62
CA ASN A 166 -4.13 26.23 -4.09
C ASN A 166 -5.33 26.12 -5.04
N ASP A 167 -5.16 25.50 -6.20
CA ASP A 167 -6.26 25.24 -7.14
C ASP A 167 -6.84 23.84 -6.89
N TYR A 168 -7.51 23.69 -5.74
CA TYR A 168 -8.26 22.48 -5.40
C TYR A 168 -9.67 22.57 -6.00
N ALA A 169 -9.94 21.74 -7.01
CA ALA A 169 -11.27 21.22 -7.23
C ALA A 169 -11.50 20.09 -6.22
N GLU A 170 -12.40 20.31 -5.26
CA GLU A 170 -12.90 19.29 -4.33
C GLU A 170 -13.71 18.25 -5.12
N GLU A 171 -13.07 17.17 -5.57
CA GLU A 171 -13.79 15.93 -5.85
C GLU A 171 -13.71 15.03 -4.60
N GLU A 172 -14.66 15.25 -3.69
CA GLU A 172 -14.93 14.38 -2.55
C GLU A 172 -15.52 13.04 -3.02
N SER A 173 -14.71 11.99 -3.05
CA SER A 173 -15.18 10.62 -2.86
C SER A 173 -14.65 10.08 -1.52
N GLU A 174 -15.10 10.69 -0.43
CA GLU A 174 -14.71 10.36 0.95
C GLU A 174 -14.85 8.85 1.27
N ASP A 175 -15.79 8.16 0.61
CA ASP A 175 -16.09 6.76 0.83
C ASP A 175 -14.98 5.80 0.35
N GLU A 176 -14.25 6.08 -0.73
CA GLU A 176 -13.22 5.17 -1.25
C GLU A 176 -11.91 5.24 -0.44
N LEU A 177 -11.58 6.43 0.08
CA LEU A 177 -10.38 6.69 0.88
C LEU A 177 -10.50 6.12 2.30
N LEU A 178 -11.69 6.18 2.90
CA LEU A 178 -11.97 5.63 4.22
C LEU A 178 -11.96 4.09 4.23
N LEU A 179 -12.36 3.46 3.13
CA LEU A 179 -12.33 2.01 2.99
C LEU A 179 -10.91 1.46 2.90
N THR A 180 -10.01 2.13 2.16
CA THR A 180 -8.63 1.65 1.97
C THR A 180 -7.75 1.83 3.21
N THR A 181 -7.87 2.96 3.90
CA THR A 181 -7.12 3.26 5.13
C THR A 181 -7.57 2.40 6.30
N LYS A 182 -8.89 2.27 6.52
CA LYS A 182 -9.41 1.35 7.55
C LYS A 182 -9.08 -0.09 7.22
N ALA A 183 -9.16 -0.53 5.96
CA ALA A 183 -8.79 -1.89 5.59
C ALA A 183 -7.30 -2.18 5.86
N ALA A 184 -6.40 -1.23 5.59
CA ALA A 184 -4.98 -1.37 5.90
C ALA A 184 -4.74 -1.45 7.43
N GLU A 185 -5.37 -0.59 8.21
CA GLU A 185 -5.26 -0.61 9.69
C GLU A 185 -5.88 -1.86 10.32
N ILE A 186 -7.00 -2.35 9.78
CA ILE A 186 -7.64 -3.59 10.22
C ILE A 186 -6.73 -4.78 9.89
N PHE A 187 -6.17 -4.82 8.68
CA PHE A 187 -5.24 -5.87 8.28
C PHE A 187 -3.97 -5.87 9.16
N GLU A 188 -3.41 -4.70 9.47
CA GLU A 188 -2.29 -4.60 10.41
C GLU A 188 -2.65 -5.09 11.82
N LYS A 189 -3.84 -4.76 12.33
CA LYS A 189 -4.33 -5.24 13.64
C LYS A 189 -4.58 -6.75 13.65
N GLU A 190 -5.19 -7.31 12.61
CA GLU A 190 -5.45 -8.75 12.49
C GLU A 190 -4.16 -9.56 12.39
N VAL A 191 -3.15 -9.05 11.68
CA VAL A 191 -1.81 -9.68 11.62
C VAL A 191 -1.15 -9.69 13.00
N VAL A 192 -1.22 -8.58 13.74
CA VAL A 192 -0.68 -8.48 15.11
C VAL A 192 -1.40 -9.44 16.07
N GLU A 193 -2.71 -9.57 15.95
CA GLU A 193 -3.51 -10.45 16.80
C GLU A 193 -3.24 -11.93 16.50
N ALA A 194 -3.09 -12.29 15.22
CA ALA A 194 -2.72 -13.64 14.80
C ALA A 194 -1.31 -14.04 15.28
N GLU A 195 -0.33 -13.13 15.26
CA GLU A 195 1.01 -13.38 15.79
C GLU A 195 1.03 -13.55 17.31
N ILE A 196 0.23 -12.76 18.06
CA ILE A 196 0.11 -12.91 19.52
C ILE A 196 -0.47 -14.28 19.88
N ILE A 197 -1.42 -14.77 19.08
CA ILE A 197 -2.02 -16.09 19.28
C ILE A 197 -1.01 -17.20 18.97
N GLN A 198 -0.25 -17.10 17.87
CA GLN A 198 0.81 -18.07 17.55
C GLN A 198 1.96 -18.07 18.58
N ALA A 199 2.35 -16.91 19.10
CA ALA A 199 3.38 -16.79 20.12
C ALA A 199 2.97 -17.37 21.50
N LYS A 200 1.68 -17.55 21.77
CA LYS A 200 1.17 -18.21 22.98
C LYS A 200 1.18 -19.74 22.90
N VAL A 201 1.34 -20.32 21.72
CA VAL A 201 1.24 -21.78 21.48
C VAL A 201 2.62 -22.44 21.35
N SER A 202 3.71 -21.69 21.18
CA SER A 202 5.07 -22.21 21.05
C SER A 202 5.82 -22.26 22.40
N PRO A 203 6.66 -23.29 22.64
CA PRO A 203 7.42 -23.43 23.89
C PRO A 203 8.49 -22.33 24.03
N PRO A 204 8.87 -21.94 25.27
CA PRO A 204 9.67 -20.74 25.50
C PRO A 204 11.15 -21.03 25.28
N ALA A 205 11.65 -20.87 24.06
CA ALA A 205 13.09 -20.81 23.82
C ALA A 205 13.42 -20.07 22.52
N LYS A 206 13.70 -18.76 22.64
CA LYS A 206 14.83 -18.01 22.05
C LYS A 206 14.63 -16.53 22.38
N ARG A 207 15.73 -15.80 22.59
CA ARG A 207 15.76 -14.39 22.99
C ARG A 207 14.72 -13.57 22.21
N SER A 208 13.95 -12.74 22.90
CA SER A 208 12.97 -11.86 22.26
C SER A 208 13.64 -11.08 21.11
N PRO A 209 13.03 -11.01 19.91
CA PRO A 209 13.63 -10.34 18.76
C PRO A 209 13.96 -8.89 19.10
N LYS A 210 15.18 -8.46 18.77
CA LYS A 210 15.68 -7.11 19.09
C LYS A 210 15.01 -6.09 18.18
N TYR A 211 14.31 -5.13 18.79
CA TYR A 211 13.72 -3.99 18.07
C TYR A 211 14.60 -2.75 18.22
N HIS A 212 14.70 -2.00 17.12
CA HIS A 212 15.52 -0.80 16.99
C HIS A 212 14.63 0.43 16.81
N THR A 213 15.10 1.56 17.31
CA THR A 213 14.41 2.85 17.13
C THR A 213 14.89 3.51 15.85
N PHE A 214 14.01 4.28 15.20
CA PHE A 214 14.40 5.13 14.07
C PHE A 214 15.46 6.18 14.49
N MET A 215 16.14 6.76 13.50
CA MET A 215 17.08 7.85 13.75
C MET A 215 16.40 9.08 14.36
N ALA A 216 17.18 9.94 15.03
CA ALA A 216 16.67 11.07 15.82
C ALA A 216 15.80 12.05 15.02
N ASN A 217 16.00 12.15 13.70
CA ASN A 217 15.23 13.03 12.84
C ASN A 217 13.89 12.43 12.40
N HIS A 218 13.57 11.18 12.75
CA HIS A 218 12.29 10.59 12.38
C HIS A 218 11.14 11.09 13.28
N PRO A 219 9.97 11.50 12.73
CA PRO A 219 8.84 11.95 13.54
C PRO A 219 8.36 10.94 14.58
N GLN A 220 8.59 9.65 14.32
CA GLN A 220 8.19 8.55 15.20
C GLN A 220 9.36 7.85 15.91
N ALA A 221 10.55 8.47 15.95
CA ALA A 221 11.73 7.92 16.62
C ALA A 221 11.49 7.56 18.10
N THR A 222 10.63 8.33 18.78
CA THR A 222 10.30 8.14 20.20
C THR A 222 8.97 7.46 20.45
N THR A 223 8.25 7.02 19.41
CA THR A 223 6.94 6.37 19.56
C THR A 223 6.90 4.95 19.01
N HIS A 224 7.70 4.64 17.99
CA HIS A 224 7.70 3.37 17.28
C HIS A 224 9.09 2.74 17.24
N GLU A 225 9.11 1.43 17.11
CA GLU A 225 10.31 0.62 16.92
C GLU A 225 10.10 -0.37 15.77
N VAL A 226 11.21 -0.75 15.13
CA VAL A 226 11.21 -1.55 13.92
C VAL A 226 12.20 -2.71 14.04
N ARG A 227 11.85 -3.82 13.41
CA ARG A 227 12.74 -4.97 13.19
C ARG A 227 12.63 -5.42 11.73
N MET A 228 13.64 -6.15 11.26
CA MET A 228 13.54 -6.95 10.05
C MET A 228 13.10 -8.36 10.42
N MET A 229 12.07 -8.86 9.76
CA MET A 229 11.58 -10.24 9.90
C MET A 229 12.45 -11.21 9.11
N GLU A 230 12.28 -12.50 9.38
CA GLU A 230 12.92 -13.56 8.60
C GLU A 230 12.26 -13.66 7.21
N GLU A 231 13.01 -14.15 6.21
CA GLU A 231 12.53 -14.28 4.83
C GLU A 231 11.25 -15.11 4.68
N LEU A 232 11.05 -16.10 5.56
CA LEU A 232 9.87 -16.97 5.59
C LEU A 232 8.58 -16.23 6.00
N GLU A 233 8.72 -15.15 6.78
CA GLU A 233 7.61 -14.31 7.25
C GLU A 233 7.44 -13.05 6.36
N GLY A 234 8.23 -12.96 5.29
CA GLY A 234 8.26 -11.80 4.41
C GLY A 234 6.95 -11.56 3.66
N PHE A 235 6.63 -10.30 3.46
CA PHE A 235 5.51 -9.87 2.64
C PHE A 235 5.91 -9.80 1.16
N VAL A 236 4.92 -9.89 0.28
CA VAL A 236 5.06 -9.60 -1.15
C VAL A 236 4.61 -8.15 -1.40
N PRO A 237 5.47 -7.27 -1.94
CA PRO A 237 5.10 -5.89 -2.19
C PRO A 237 4.07 -5.80 -3.31
N ASN A 238 2.97 -5.11 -3.05
CA ASN A 238 1.94 -4.75 -4.02
C ASN A 238 2.13 -3.29 -4.43
N PHE A 239 2.64 -3.06 -5.64
CA PHE A 239 2.98 -1.72 -6.13
C PHE A 239 1.72 -0.90 -6.45
N ILE A 240 1.58 0.24 -5.78
CA ILE A 240 0.50 1.22 -5.92
C ILE A 240 1.09 2.55 -6.40
N GLY A 241 0.35 3.29 -7.23
CA GLY A 241 0.80 4.55 -7.84
C GLY A 241 0.99 4.46 -9.36
N GLY A 242 0.25 3.58 -10.02
CA GLY A 242 0.32 3.39 -11.47
C GLY A 242 1.33 2.30 -11.90
N PRO A 243 1.43 2.06 -13.22
CA PRO A 243 2.32 1.04 -13.78
C PRO A 243 3.78 1.39 -13.52
N LEU A 244 4.59 0.40 -13.13
CA LEU A 244 6.05 0.56 -13.06
C LEU A 244 6.62 0.84 -14.46
N PRO A 245 7.66 1.68 -14.60
CA PRO A 245 8.29 1.96 -15.88
C PRO A 245 8.73 0.68 -16.59
N ARG A 246 8.59 0.67 -17.92
CA ARG A 246 8.97 -0.46 -18.76
C ARG A 246 10.45 -0.38 -19.15
N LYS A 247 11.08 -1.55 -19.35
CA LYS A 247 12.48 -1.63 -19.79
C LYS A 247 12.67 -1.27 -21.27
N ASP A 248 11.61 -1.48 -22.06
CA ASP A 248 11.58 -1.48 -23.53
C ASP A 248 10.76 -0.34 -24.14
N ALA A 249 9.95 0.35 -23.32
CA ALA A 249 9.09 1.45 -23.75
C ALA A 249 9.13 2.60 -22.75
N GLY A 250 9.06 3.83 -23.24
CA GLY A 250 9.15 5.05 -22.43
C GLY A 250 10.59 5.51 -22.18
N SER A 251 10.79 6.25 -21.09
CA SER A 251 12.10 6.81 -20.73
C SER A 251 12.98 5.77 -20.05
N ARG A 252 14.11 5.42 -20.68
CA ARG A 252 15.13 4.54 -20.08
C ARG A 252 15.67 5.10 -18.77
N GLU A 253 15.84 6.42 -18.70
CA GLU A 253 16.31 7.13 -17.50
C GLU A 253 15.34 6.93 -16.32
N GLU A 254 14.03 7.00 -16.57
CA GLU A 254 13.01 6.79 -15.54
C GLU A 254 12.99 5.34 -15.04
N TYR A 255 13.15 4.38 -15.96
CA TYR A 255 13.31 2.97 -15.60
C TYR A 255 14.52 2.73 -14.71
N CYS A 256 15.70 3.20 -15.16
CA CYS A 256 16.95 3.04 -14.43
C CYS A 256 16.88 3.70 -13.04
N MET A 257 16.34 4.92 -12.95
CA MET A 257 16.13 5.61 -11.68
C MET A 257 15.20 4.83 -10.74
N THR A 258 14.06 4.34 -11.25
CA THR A 258 13.08 3.60 -10.44
C THR A 258 13.68 2.30 -9.93
N MET A 259 14.39 1.55 -10.77
CA MET A 259 15.03 0.30 -10.36
C MET A 259 16.16 0.54 -9.35
N LEU A 260 16.99 1.57 -9.54
CA LEU A 260 18.01 1.97 -8.55
C LEU A 260 17.36 2.37 -7.22
N THR A 261 16.27 3.13 -7.27
CA THR A 261 15.52 3.52 -6.07
C THR A 261 15.01 2.31 -5.29
N LEU A 262 14.55 1.26 -5.98
CA LEU A 262 14.01 0.07 -5.34
C LEU A 262 15.08 -0.88 -4.80
N PHE A 263 16.20 -1.05 -5.51
CA PHE A 263 17.14 -2.15 -5.28
C PHE A 263 18.54 -1.73 -4.80
N LYS A 264 18.93 -0.46 -4.96
CA LYS A 264 20.16 0.07 -4.35
C LYS A 264 19.82 0.70 -3.00
N PRO A 265 20.56 0.44 -1.91
CA PRO A 265 20.33 1.12 -0.64
C PRO A 265 20.65 2.62 -0.71
N TRP A 266 19.83 3.45 -0.07
CA TRP A 266 20.00 4.91 -0.04
C TRP A 266 19.28 5.54 1.15
N ARG A 267 19.71 6.73 1.57
CA ARG A 267 19.00 7.61 2.53
C ARG A 267 18.60 8.93 1.89
N SER A 268 19.36 9.38 0.89
CA SER A 268 19.04 10.51 0.01
C SER A 268 19.26 10.14 -1.45
N GLY A 269 18.60 10.84 -2.38
CA GLY A 269 18.85 10.68 -3.82
C GLY A 269 20.30 10.95 -4.24
N LYS A 270 21.09 11.62 -3.38
CA LYS A 270 22.54 11.82 -3.53
C LYS A 270 23.39 10.56 -3.31
N ASP A 271 22.84 9.54 -2.65
CA ASP A 271 23.54 8.27 -2.46
C ASP A 271 23.44 7.39 -3.73
N LEU A 272 22.40 7.61 -4.52
CA LEU A 272 22.17 6.88 -5.76
C LEU A 272 23.02 7.44 -6.89
N ARG A 273 22.97 8.76 -7.07
CA ARG A 273 23.68 9.51 -8.12
C ARG A 273 24.59 10.53 -7.44
N VAL A 274 25.86 10.67 -7.84
CA VAL A 274 26.80 11.58 -7.14
C VAL A 274 26.77 12.99 -7.71
N ASN A 275 26.70 13.11 -9.04
CA ASN A 275 26.77 14.38 -9.77
C ASN A 275 25.58 14.54 -10.71
N LYS A 276 25.22 15.80 -11.03
CA LYS A 276 24.16 16.13 -12.00
C LYS A 276 24.49 15.62 -13.41
N ASP A 277 25.76 15.62 -13.78
CA ASP A 277 26.23 15.27 -15.12
C ASP A 277 26.16 13.76 -15.42
N THR A 278 25.99 12.92 -14.40
CA THR A 278 25.90 11.47 -14.58
C THR A 278 24.47 11.08 -14.92
N MET A 279 24.28 10.32 -16.00
CA MET A 279 22.96 9.81 -16.37
C MET A 279 22.56 8.63 -15.49
N TRP A 280 21.26 8.43 -15.27
CA TRP A 280 20.76 7.31 -14.47
C TRP A 280 21.05 5.97 -15.13
N ASN A 281 21.07 5.90 -16.46
CA ASN A 281 21.47 4.69 -17.17
C ASN A 281 22.93 4.28 -16.86
N ASP A 282 23.86 5.23 -16.81
CA ASP A 282 25.27 4.93 -16.51
C ASP A 282 25.43 4.40 -15.06
N VAL A 283 24.71 5.00 -14.12
CA VAL A 283 24.69 4.54 -12.72
C VAL A 283 24.09 3.14 -12.60
N PHE A 284 23.05 2.86 -13.38
CA PHE A 284 22.39 1.56 -13.42
C PHE A 284 23.31 0.48 -13.98
N ASP A 285 23.98 0.76 -15.11
CA ASP A 285 24.89 -0.18 -15.77
C ASP A 285 26.16 -0.41 -14.93
N ALA A 286 26.60 0.59 -14.16
CA ALA A 286 27.72 0.45 -13.22
C ALA A 286 27.36 -0.31 -11.92
N HIS A 287 26.07 -0.43 -11.58
CA HIS A 287 25.65 -1.07 -10.36
C HIS A 287 25.43 -2.58 -10.56
N SER A 288 26.07 -3.39 -9.71
CA SER A 288 25.91 -4.85 -9.73
C SER A 288 24.68 -5.28 -8.93
N PHE A 289 23.58 -5.60 -9.63
CA PHE A 289 22.40 -6.21 -9.01
C PHE A 289 22.65 -7.69 -8.69
N SER A 290 22.07 -8.17 -7.59
CA SER A 290 22.06 -9.60 -7.28
C SER A 290 21.16 -10.38 -8.25
N GLU A 291 21.43 -11.67 -8.42
CA GLU A 291 20.63 -12.56 -9.28
C GLU A 291 19.14 -12.49 -8.95
N ARG A 292 18.80 -12.49 -7.65
CA ARG A 292 17.43 -12.34 -7.15
C ARG A 292 16.80 -11.01 -7.59
N GLN A 293 17.53 -9.90 -7.48
CA GLN A 293 17.01 -8.59 -7.88
C GLN A 293 16.76 -8.54 -9.39
N THR A 294 17.66 -9.09 -10.21
CA THR A 294 17.47 -9.22 -11.65
C THR A 294 16.27 -10.09 -12.00
N GLU A 295 16.06 -11.18 -11.27
CA GLU A 295 14.89 -12.05 -11.43
C GLU A 295 13.58 -11.30 -11.10
N ILE A 296 13.55 -10.54 -10.01
CA ILE A 296 12.40 -9.71 -9.65
C ILE A 296 12.12 -8.65 -10.72
N MET A 297 13.16 -7.98 -11.23
CA MET A 297 13.01 -7.01 -12.33
C MET A 297 12.44 -7.67 -13.59
N LYS A 298 12.83 -8.91 -13.88
CA LYS A 298 12.23 -9.70 -14.96
C LYS A 298 10.75 -9.96 -14.70
N PHE A 299 10.37 -10.35 -13.48
CA PHE A 299 8.96 -10.56 -13.12
C PHE A 299 8.11 -9.29 -13.21
N PHE A 300 8.66 -8.12 -12.88
CA PHE A 300 7.96 -6.85 -13.10
C PHE A 300 7.62 -6.64 -14.59
N HIS A 301 8.50 -7.09 -15.47
CA HIS A 301 8.32 -6.92 -16.91
C HIS A 301 7.40 -7.95 -17.56
N ILE A 302 7.34 -9.20 -17.04
CA ILE A 302 6.48 -10.28 -17.59
C ILE A 302 5.01 -9.84 -17.70
N LYS A 303 4.49 -9.06 -16.74
CA LYS A 303 3.12 -8.55 -16.81
C LYS A 303 2.86 -7.75 -18.09
N TYR A 304 3.83 -6.96 -18.54
CA TYR A 304 3.73 -6.21 -19.79
C TYR A 304 3.82 -7.12 -21.00
N GLU A 305 4.77 -8.07 -21.02
CA GLU A 305 4.90 -9.05 -22.10
C GLU A 305 3.60 -9.84 -22.32
N CYS A 306 2.92 -10.27 -21.25
CA CYS A 306 1.63 -10.96 -21.34
C CYS A 306 0.50 -10.06 -21.86
N ASN A 307 0.47 -8.79 -21.47
CA ASN A 307 -0.55 -7.84 -21.94
C ASN A 307 -0.35 -7.54 -23.42
N ASP A 308 0.89 -7.27 -23.84
CA ASP A 308 1.24 -7.01 -25.23
C ASP A 308 0.90 -8.23 -26.11
N ALA A 309 1.26 -9.44 -25.69
CA ALA A 309 0.93 -10.66 -26.42
C ALA A 309 -0.59 -10.87 -26.61
N ARG A 310 -1.39 -10.53 -25.60
CA ARG A 310 -2.87 -10.57 -25.68
C ARG A 310 -3.39 -9.53 -26.67
N ASP A 311 -2.85 -8.32 -26.62
CA ASP A 311 -3.31 -7.21 -27.44
C ASP A 311 -2.89 -7.39 -28.91
N ASP A 312 -1.68 -7.91 -29.15
CA ASP A 312 -1.18 -8.34 -30.46
C ASP A 312 -2.07 -9.44 -31.06
N TYR A 313 -2.38 -10.48 -30.29
CA TYR A 313 -3.29 -11.54 -30.75
C TYR A 313 -4.69 -10.99 -31.08
N SER A 314 -5.18 -10.06 -30.27
CA SER A 314 -6.46 -9.38 -30.51
C SER A 314 -6.44 -8.52 -31.77
N ALA A 315 -5.32 -7.83 -32.03
CA ALA A 315 -5.11 -7.04 -33.25
C ALA A 315 -5.04 -7.94 -34.49
N MET A 316 -4.29 -9.04 -34.44
CA MET A 316 -4.21 -10.04 -35.51
C MET A 316 -5.58 -10.61 -35.87
N ARG A 317 -6.42 -10.95 -34.88
CA ARG A 317 -7.79 -11.42 -35.12
C ARG A 317 -8.68 -10.38 -35.79
N ARG A 318 -8.56 -9.10 -35.40
CA ARG A 318 -9.32 -8.00 -36.03
C ARG A 318 -8.88 -7.76 -37.47
N GLN A 319 -7.59 -7.89 -37.77
CA GLN A 319 -7.06 -7.79 -39.14
C GLN A 319 -7.53 -8.96 -40.00
N ALA A 320 -7.47 -10.19 -39.49
CA ALA A 320 -7.96 -11.39 -40.20
C ALA A 320 -9.47 -11.33 -40.49
N GLY A 321 -10.27 -10.80 -39.55
CA GLY A 321 -11.72 -10.61 -39.74
C GLY A 321 -12.11 -9.51 -40.75
N LYS A 322 -11.18 -8.61 -41.09
CA LYS A 322 -11.37 -7.59 -42.14
C LYS A 322 -10.93 -8.05 -43.53
N GLY A 323 -10.27 -9.21 -43.65
CA GLY A 323 -9.81 -9.80 -44.91
C GLY A 323 -10.76 -10.83 -45.53
N GLY A 324 -12.02 -10.90 -45.10
CA GLY A 324 -12.98 -11.88 -45.57
C GLY A 324 -13.81 -11.43 -46.78
N ASP A 325 -13.19 -11.37 -47.95
CA ASP A 325 -13.91 -11.67 -49.21
C ASP A 325 -13.56 -13.12 -49.56
N ASN A 326 -14.50 -14.03 -49.33
CA ASN A 326 -14.34 -15.46 -49.56
C ASN A 326 -15.09 -15.83 -50.86
N PRO A 327 -14.41 -16.14 -51.98
CA PRO A 327 -15.06 -16.42 -53.26
C PRO A 327 -15.48 -17.90 -53.37
N LEU A 328 -16.31 -18.38 -52.43
CA LEU A 328 -16.73 -19.78 -52.40
C LEU A 328 -18.25 -20.00 -52.39
N TYR A 329 -19.00 -18.98 -52.78
CA TYR A 329 -20.40 -19.12 -53.20
C TYR A 329 -20.61 -18.31 -54.49
N MET A 330 -20.33 -18.95 -55.63
CA MET A 330 -20.89 -18.60 -56.94
C MET A 330 -21.58 -19.83 -57.51
#